data_AF-A0A7I0HTT8-F1
#
_entry.id   AF-A0A7I0HTT8-F1
#
_cell.length_a   1.000
_cell.length_b   1.000
_cell.length_c   1.000
_cell.angle_alpha   90.00
_cell.angle_beta   90.00
_cell.angle_gamma   90.00
#
_symmetry.space_group_name_H-M   'P 1'
#
loop_
_entity.id
_entity.type
_entity.pdbx_description
1 polymer ?
#
loop_
_entity_poly.entity_id
_entity_poly.type
_entity_poly.pdbx_seq_one_letter_code
_entity_poly.pdbx_strand_id
1 'polypeptide(L)'
;MDLLRSVRWLLILFGVLNISTYPLFANFLVTPEVTLCLEIPSNLRSQLRFCKQNPIQVYGRNPIGSQNICVTVLEGEVIMESFFTEEMEETSETQWSFYDPLGKQIFPLVSWEGSEPMVFVSLVRSKRGQFGVQLQRKKDGAYFFYRTKLSNWVI
;
A
#
# COMPACT_ATOMS: atom_id res chain seq x y z
N MET A 1 50.00 0.38 24.95
CA MET A 1 49.21 1.30 24.10
C MET A 1 48.39 0.56 23.04
N ASP A 2 48.75 -0.67 22.67
CA ASP A 2 48.10 -1.40 21.57
C ASP A 2 46.72 -2.00 21.92
N LEU A 3 46.51 -2.38 23.19
CA LEU A 3 45.23 -2.94 23.64
C LEU A 3 44.06 -1.94 23.50
N LEU A 4 44.27 -0.69 23.91
CA LEU A 4 43.24 0.37 23.81
C LEU A 4 42.88 0.70 22.35
N ARG A 5 43.86 0.58 21.44
CA ARG A 5 43.68 0.84 20.01
C ARG A 5 42.86 -0.27 19.35
N SER A 6 43.15 -1.54 19.67
CA SER A 6 42.36 -2.68 19.16
C SER A 6 40.91 -2.67 19.66
N VAL A 7 40.67 -2.34 20.93
CA VAL A 7 39.30 -2.24 21.49
C VAL A 7 38.50 -1.15 20.78
N ARG A 8 39.13 0.00 20.47
CA ARG A 8 38.46 1.10 19.77
C ARG A 8 38.05 0.72 18.34
N TRP A 9 38.89 -0.02 17.63
CA TRP A 9 38.56 -0.51 16.28
C TRP A 9 37.46 -1.57 16.30
N LEU A 10 37.47 -2.47 17.29
CA LEU A 10 36.40 -3.46 17.48
C LEU A 10 35.05 -2.78 17.75
N LEU A 11 35.01 -1.75 18.60
CA LEU A 11 33.78 -1.00 18.89
C LEU A 11 33.25 -0.25 17.66
N ILE A 12 34.12 0.35 16.86
CA ILE A 12 33.73 1.02 15.61
C ILE A 12 33.17 0.00 14.61
N LEU A 13 33.84 -1.15 14.46
CA LEU A 13 33.42 -2.20 13.54
C LEU A 13 32.06 -2.79 13.95
N PHE A 14 31.87 -3.02 15.25
CA PHE A 14 30.61 -3.50 15.82
C PHE A 14 29.48 -2.46 15.65
N GLY A 15 29.78 -1.17 15.86
CA GLY A 15 28.84 -0.08 15.62
C GLY A 15 28.41 0.03 14.15
N VAL A 16 29.35 -0.07 13.21
CA VAL A 16 29.06 -0.03 11.76
C VAL A 16 28.26 -1.26 11.32
N LEU A 17 28.57 -2.45 11.85
CA LEU A 17 27.81 -3.68 11.58
C LEU A 17 26.37 -3.62 12.13
N ASN A 18 26.16 -3.01 13.29
CA ASN A 18 24.81 -2.84 13.84
C ASN A 18 24.02 -1.80 13.01
N ILE A 19 24.64 -0.66 12.65
CA ILE A 19 23.98 0.36 11.82
C ILE A 19 23.62 -0.19 10.42
N SER A 20 24.47 -1.06 9.84
CA SER A 20 24.23 -1.63 8.51
C SER A 20 23.22 -2.79 8.50
N THR A 21 22.98 -3.45 9.63
CA THR A 21 21.98 -4.54 9.76
C THR A 21 20.61 -4.06 10.24
N TYR A 22 20.53 -2.87 10.85
CA TYR A 22 19.27 -2.24 11.25
C TYR A 22 18.22 -2.08 10.12
N PRO A 23 18.56 -1.77 8.85
CA PRO A 23 17.56 -1.66 7.80
C PRO A 23 17.07 -3.01 7.25
N LEU A 24 17.76 -4.13 7.56
CA LEU A 24 17.34 -5.47 7.13
C LEU A 24 16.23 -6.07 8.00
N PHE A 25 16.08 -5.57 9.23
CA PHE A 25 14.97 -5.90 10.13
C PHE A 25 13.92 -4.79 10.21
N ALA A 26 13.93 -3.83 9.28
CA ALA A 26 12.84 -2.87 9.15
C ALA A 26 11.57 -3.68 8.88
N ASN A 27 10.77 -3.83 9.94
CA ASN A 27 9.53 -4.60 9.96
C ASN A 27 8.80 -4.41 8.64
N PHE A 28 8.48 -5.51 7.94
CA PHE A 28 7.39 -5.46 6.97
C PHE A 28 6.22 -4.83 7.69
N LEU A 29 5.88 -3.60 7.33
CA LEU A 29 4.81 -2.91 7.99
C LEU A 29 3.54 -3.69 7.61
N VAL A 30 2.85 -4.23 8.60
CA VAL A 30 1.60 -4.95 8.37
C VAL A 30 0.50 -4.01 8.82
N THR A 31 -0.55 -3.90 8.01
CA THR A 31 -1.76 -3.22 8.48
C THR A 31 -2.31 -3.95 9.71
N PRO A 32 -2.95 -3.26 10.67
CA PRO A 32 -3.51 -3.93 11.83
C PRO A 32 -4.59 -4.96 11.44
N GLU A 33 -4.84 -5.92 12.33
CA GLU A 33 -5.90 -6.93 12.18
C GLU A 33 -7.28 -6.39 12.60
N VAL A 34 -7.58 -5.15 12.21
CA VAL A 34 -8.88 -4.51 12.43
C VAL A 34 -9.46 -4.05 11.10
N THR A 35 -10.75 -3.71 11.10
CA THR A 35 -11.41 -3.11 9.95
C THR A 35 -10.84 -1.73 9.64
N LEU A 36 -10.41 -1.53 8.40
CA LEU A 36 -9.86 -0.31 7.83
C LEU A 36 -10.89 0.28 6.88
N CYS A 37 -11.36 1.48 7.21
CA CYS A 37 -12.35 2.19 6.41
C CYS A 37 -11.66 3.16 5.45
N LEU A 38 -12.04 3.10 4.17
CA LEU A 38 -11.64 4.06 3.15
C LEU A 38 -12.65 5.21 3.09
N GLU A 39 -12.24 6.37 3.56
CA GLU A 39 -13.04 7.59 3.47
C GLU A 39 -12.94 8.19 2.07
N ILE A 40 -14.04 8.05 1.34
CA ILE A 40 -14.22 8.61 0.00
C ILE A 40 -15.02 9.91 0.10
N PRO A 41 -14.63 10.99 -0.61
CA PRO A 41 -15.45 12.20 -0.71
C PRO A 41 -16.88 11.85 -1.19
N SER A 42 -17.88 12.19 -0.37
CA SER A 42 -19.26 11.69 -0.51
C SER A 42 -19.94 12.03 -1.84
N ASN A 43 -19.49 13.07 -2.52
CA ASN A 43 -20.02 13.50 -3.81
C ASN A 43 -19.57 12.63 -5.01
N LEU A 44 -18.64 11.68 -4.82
CA LEU A 44 -18.09 10.85 -5.89
C LEU A 44 -18.40 9.36 -5.76
N ARG A 45 -18.81 8.89 -4.57
CA ARG A 45 -18.79 7.46 -4.21
C ARG A 45 -19.49 6.54 -5.21
N SER A 46 -20.74 6.84 -5.60
CA SER A 46 -21.53 6.02 -6.53
C SER A 46 -21.03 6.02 -7.97
N GLN A 47 -20.05 6.87 -8.28
CA GLN A 47 -19.48 7.02 -9.61
C GLN A 47 -18.05 6.47 -9.70
N LEU A 48 -17.47 6.03 -8.58
CA LEU A 48 -16.11 5.52 -8.55
C LEU A 48 -16.03 4.10 -9.07
N ARG A 49 -14.88 3.82 -9.67
CA ARG A 49 -14.51 2.49 -10.13
C ARG A 49 -13.18 2.11 -9.52
N PHE A 50 -13.08 0.87 -9.07
CA PHE A 50 -11.83 0.27 -8.65
C PHE A 50 -11.24 -0.49 -9.84
N CYS A 51 -10.13 0.00 -10.37
CA CYS A 51 -9.58 -0.45 -11.64
C CYS A 51 -8.14 -0.95 -11.50
N LYS A 52 -7.81 -1.97 -12.30
CA LYS A 52 -6.43 -2.38 -12.55
C LYS A 52 -5.69 -1.26 -13.29
N GLN A 53 -4.50 -0.93 -12.80
CA GLN A 53 -3.65 0.13 -13.35
C GLN A 53 -2.65 -0.44 -14.36
N ASN A 54 -2.12 0.42 -15.22
CA ASN A 54 -0.83 0.18 -15.89
C ASN A 54 0.28 0.78 -15.01
N PRO A 55 1.03 -0.02 -14.23
CA PRO A 55 1.95 0.49 -13.21
C PRO A 55 3.21 1.07 -13.85
N ILE A 56 3.22 2.38 -14.08
CA ILE A 56 4.39 3.14 -14.58
C ILE A 56 5.22 3.66 -13.39
N GLN A 57 4.54 4.05 -12.32
CA GLN A 57 5.14 4.62 -11.12
C GLN A 57 4.85 3.74 -9.90
N VAL A 58 5.91 3.44 -9.14
CA VAL A 58 5.79 2.90 -7.78
C VAL A 58 5.44 4.06 -6.86
N TYR A 59 4.30 3.96 -6.17
CA TYR A 59 3.70 5.07 -5.43
C TYR A 59 3.41 6.29 -6.32
N GLY A 60 2.19 6.41 -6.82
CA GLY A 60 1.85 7.60 -7.59
C GLY A 60 0.60 7.45 -8.44
N ARG A 61 0.55 8.34 -9.45
CA ARG A 61 -0.55 8.40 -10.41
C ARG A 61 -0.25 7.46 -11.56
N ASN A 62 -1.08 6.44 -11.74
CA ASN A 62 -1.01 5.53 -12.87
C ASN A 62 -2.31 5.61 -13.68
N PRO A 63 -2.27 5.46 -15.01
CA PRO A 63 -3.48 5.38 -15.81
C PRO A 63 -4.20 4.04 -15.61
N ILE A 64 -5.49 4.00 -15.96
CA ILE A 64 -6.27 2.76 -16.04
C ILE A 64 -5.60 1.82 -17.06
N GLY A 65 -5.49 0.54 -16.73
CA GLY A 65 -4.90 -0.47 -17.60
C GLY A 65 -5.70 -0.66 -18.88
N SER A 66 -5.01 -0.99 -19.98
CA SER A 66 -5.62 -1.17 -21.32
C SER A 66 -6.68 -2.28 -21.39
N GLN A 67 -6.66 -3.22 -20.44
CA GLN A 67 -7.67 -4.28 -20.31
C GLN A 67 -9.00 -3.78 -19.71
N ASN A 68 -9.07 -2.52 -19.23
CA ASN A 68 -10.25 -1.90 -18.62
C ASN A 68 -10.93 -2.73 -17.52
N ILE A 69 -10.17 -3.54 -16.79
CA ILE A 69 -10.68 -4.33 -15.68
C ILE A 69 -10.98 -3.37 -14.52
N CYS A 70 -12.25 -3.00 -14.43
CA CYS A 70 -12.79 -2.01 -13.51
C CYS A 70 -14.08 -2.53 -12.89
N VAL A 71 -14.21 -2.39 -11.58
CA VAL A 71 -15.44 -2.75 -10.87
C VAL A 71 -16.03 -1.49 -10.25
N THR A 72 -17.33 -1.25 -10.44
CA THR A 72 -18.02 -0.12 -9.85
C THR A 72 -18.09 -0.26 -8.33
N VAL A 73 -17.80 0.82 -7.60
CA VAL A 73 -18.01 0.89 -6.15
C VAL A 73 -19.49 1.15 -5.91
N LEU A 74 -20.19 0.16 -5.34
CA LEU A 74 -21.62 0.27 -5.04
C LEU A 74 -21.88 1.24 -3.88
N GLU A 75 -23.12 1.73 -3.79
CA GLU A 75 -23.57 2.50 -2.63
C GLU A 75 -23.69 1.59 -1.40
N GLY A 76 -23.19 2.04 -0.25
CA GLY A 76 -23.09 1.25 0.98
C GLY A 76 -21.71 0.65 1.20
N GLU A 77 -21.56 -0.07 2.32
CA GLU A 77 -20.30 -0.68 2.75
C GLU A 77 -19.86 -1.80 1.80
N VAL A 78 -18.66 -1.71 1.21
CA VAL A 78 -18.15 -2.72 0.26
C VAL A 78 -16.81 -3.29 0.74
N ILE A 79 -16.74 -4.62 0.83
CA ILE A 79 -15.52 -5.35 1.16
C ILE A 79 -14.61 -5.40 -0.06
N MET A 80 -13.34 -5.05 0.10
CA MET A 80 -12.39 -4.96 -1.02
C MET A 80 -12.18 -6.29 -1.77
N GLU A 81 -12.42 -7.42 -1.11
CA GLU A 81 -12.37 -8.76 -1.69
C GLU A 81 -13.35 -8.95 -2.85
N SER A 82 -14.51 -8.28 -2.82
CA SER A 82 -15.54 -8.43 -3.87
C SER A 82 -15.10 -7.94 -5.24
N PHE A 83 -13.99 -7.19 -5.33
CA PHE A 83 -13.45 -6.69 -6.59
C PHE A 83 -12.57 -7.71 -7.34
N PHE A 84 -12.27 -8.86 -6.73
CA PHE A 84 -11.37 -9.87 -7.28
C PHE A 84 -12.13 -11.14 -7.67
N THR A 85 -13.06 -11.04 -8.61
CA THR A 85 -13.95 -12.13 -9.03
C THR A 85 -13.38 -13.05 -10.11
N GLU A 86 -12.27 -12.67 -10.75
CA GLU A 86 -11.65 -13.46 -11.83
C GLU A 86 -10.70 -14.55 -11.29
N GLU A 87 -10.81 -15.78 -11.82
CA GLU A 87 -9.76 -16.79 -11.67
C GLU A 87 -8.51 -16.32 -12.42
N MET A 88 -7.46 -15.97 -11.67
CA MET A 88 -6.29 -15.30 -12.25
C MET A 88 -5.29 -16.29 -12.86
N GLU A 89 -4.87 -16.01 -14.09
CA GLU A 89 -3.63 -16.58 -14.65
C GLU A 89 -2.41 -16.04 -13.89
N GLU A 90 -1.82 -16.91 -13.07
CA GLU A 90 -0.73 -16.63 -12.14
C GLU A 90 0.61 -16.31 -12.83
N THR A 91 0.86 -15.08 -13.29
CA THR A 91 2.25 -14.70 -13.67
C THR A 91 2.68 -13.26 -13.39
N SER A 92 1.76 -12.32 -13.16
CA SER A 92 2.09 -10.88 -13.05
C SER A 92 1.62 -10.24 -11.75
N GLU A 93 2.42 -9.28 -11.26
CA GLU A 93 2.00 -8.37 -10.20
C GLU A 93 0.99 -7.39 -10.79
N THR A 94 -0.08 -7.11 -10.04
CA THR A 94 -1.13 -6.18 -10.47
C THR A 94 -1.30 -5.09 -9.43
N GLN A 95 -1.60 -3.89 -9.91
CA GLN A 95 -1.83 -2.72 -9.07
C GLN A 95 -3.23 -2.19 -9.36
N TRP A 96 -3.95 -1.76 -8.32
CA TRP A 96 -5.36 -1.37 -8.40
C TRP A 96 -5.60 -0.08 -7.62
N SER A 97 -6.48 0.79 -8.14
CA SER A 97 -6.82 2.06 -7.48
C SER A 97 -8.21 2.54 -7.87
N PHE A 98 -8.70 3.55 -7.16
CA PHE A 98 -9.95 4.24 -7.46
C PHE A 98 -9.79 5.28 -8.55
N TYR A 99 -10.78 5.34 -9.43
CA TYR A 99 -10.88 6.32 -10.51
C TYR A 99 -12.29 6.90 -10.57
N ASP A 100 -12.38 8.17 -10.94
CA ASP A 100 -13.65 8.82 -11.27
C ASP A 100 -14.12 8.47 -12.70
N PRO A 101 -15.34 8.87 -13.11
CA PRO A 101 -15.85 8.61 -14.45
C PRO A 101 -15.02 9.21 -15.59
N LEU A 102 -14.18 10.21 -15.30
CA LEU A 102 -13.30 10.87 -16.26
C LEU A 102 -11.95 10.14 -16.39
N GLY A 103 -11.74 9.06 -15.64
CA GLY A 103 -10.49 8.30 -15.63
C GLY A 103 -9.39 8.96 -14.80
N LYS A 104 -9.72 9.92 -13.94
CA LYS A 104 -8.76 10.53 -13.02
C LYS A 104 -8.67 9.67 -11.75
N GLN A 105 -7.44 9.33 -11.37
CA GLN A 105 -7.19 8.58 -10.14
C GLN A 105 -7.57 9.41 -8.90
N ILE A 106 -8.31 8.76 -8.01
CA ILE A 106 -8.78 9.26 -6.73
C ILE A 106 -7.99 8.60 -5.61
N PHE A 107 -7.77 9.36 -4.55
CA PHE A 107 -6.91 9.02 -3.42
C PHE A 107 -7.69 9.12 -2.11
N PRO A 108 -8.44 8.06 -1.73
CA PRO A 108 -9.20 8.05 -0.48
C PRO A 108 -8.29 8.15 0.75
N LEU A 109 -8.89 8.47 1.90
CA LEU A 109 -8.17 8.47 3.17
C LEU A 109 -8.40 7.17 3.92
N VAL A 110 -7.40 6.76 4.67
CA VAL A 110 -7.51 5.67 5.64
C VAL A 110 -6.86 6.12 6.93
N SER A 111 -7.50 5.78 8.05
CA SER A 111 -6.90 5.88 9.37
C SER A 111 -7.35 4.70 10.21
N TRP A 112 -6.51 4.34 11.16
CA TRP A 112 -6.78 3.34 12.19
C TRP A 112 -6.18 3.79 13.52
N GLU A 113 -6.55 3.13 14.60
CA GLU A 113 -6.09 3.49 15.94
C GLU A 113 -4.56 3.57 16.03
N GLY A 114 -4.05 4.69 16.53
CA GLY A 114 -2.60 4.94 16.65
C GLY A 114 -1.89 5.33 15.36
N SER A 115 -2.60 5.47 14.23
CA SER A 115 -2.03 5.97 12.97
C SER A 115 -2.44 7.41 12.67
N GLU A 116 -1.53 8.17 12.06
CA GLU A 116 -1.90 9.44 11.42
C GLU A 116 -2.68 9.15 10.12
N PRO A 117 -3.64 9.99 9.70
CA PRO A 117 -4.37 9.80 8.45
C PRO A 117 -3.44 9.66 7.25
N MET A 118 -3.62 8.56 6.53
CA MET A 118 -2.87 8.24 5.32
C MET A 118 -3.76 8.33 4.09
N VAL A 119 -3.13 8.56 2.96
CA VAL A 119 -3.74 8.54 1.64
C VAL A 119 -3.55 7.16 1.05
N PHE A 120 -4.64 6.52 0.64
CA PHE A 120 -4.61 5.30 -0.15
C PHE A 120 -4.14 5.63 -1.57
N VAL A 121 -2.98 5.09 -1.96
CA VAL A 121 -2.40 5.29 -3.29
C VAL A 121 -2.82 4.17 -4.23
N SER A 122 -2.62 2.92 -3.82
CA SER A 122 -3.00 1.76 -4.59
C SER A 122 -2.97 0.49 -3.73
N LEU A 123 -3.65 -0.55 -4.20
CA LEU A 123 -3.51 -1.91 -3.73
C LEU A 123 -2.65 -2.70 -4.71
N VAL A 124 -1.70 -3.48 -4.22
CA VAL A 124 -0.83 -4.33 -5.00
C VAL A 124 -1.14 -5.80 -4.69
N ARG A 125 -1.41 -6.60 -5.71
CA ARG A 125 -1.46 -8.05 -5.62
C ARG A 125 -0.19 -8.62 -6.26
N SER A 126 0.65 -9.24 -5.44
CA SER A 126 1.88 -9.88 -5.88
C SER A 126 1.60 -11.11 -6.75
N LYS A 127 2.64 -11.58 -7.46
CA LYS A 127 2.61 -12.83 -8.24
C LYS A 127 2.22 -14.07 -7.42
N ARG A 128 2.47 -14.06 -6.10
CA ARG A 128 2.16 -15.16 -5.17
C ARG A 128 0.77 -15.01 -4.52
N GLY A 129 -0.07 -14.10 -5.02
CA GLY A 129 -1.40 -13.83 -4.46
C GLY A 129 -1.40 -13.07 -3.13
N GLN A 130 -0.24 -12.64 -2.62
CA GLN A 130 -0.19 -11.80 -1.41
C GLN A 130 -0.59 -10.36 -1.75
N PHE A 131 -1.32 -9.73 -0.83
CA PHE A 131 -1.74 -8.34 -0.96
C PHE A 131 -0.87 -7.39 -0.16
N GLY A 132 -0.59 -6.25 -0.77
CA GLY A 132 -0.03 -5.10 -0.11
C GLY A 132 -0.80 -3.84 -0.49
N VAL A 133 -0.59 -2.78 0.27
CA VAL A 133 -1.17 -1.46 0.02
C VAL A 133 -0.06 -0.42 0.04
N GLN A 134 -0.13 0.49 -0.91
CA GLN A 134 0.71 1.68 -0.98
C GLN A 134 -0.03 2.83 -0.30
N LEU A 135 0.55 3.37 0.77
CA LEU A 135 -0.01 4.49 1.52
C LEU A 135 0.96 5.67 1.53
N GLN A 136 0.42 6.89 1.59
CA GLN A 136 1.20 8.10 1.78
C GLN A 136 0.73 8.85 3.02
N ARG A 137 1.66 9.14 3.94
CA ARG A 137 1.35 9.97 5.11
C ARG A 137 1.16 11.42 4.68
N LYS A 138 0.04 12.04 5.08
CA LYS A 138 -0.29 13.41 4.67
C LYS A 138 0.67 14.48 5.18
N LYS A 139 1.18 14.29 6.40
CA LYS A 139 1.94 15.30 7.14
C LYS A 139 3.27 15.65 6.47
N ASP A 140 3.97 14.64 5.96
CA ASP A 140 5.32 14.78 5.39
C ASP A 140 5.47 14.14 4.01
N GLY A 141 4.41 13.56 3.46
CA GLY A 141 4.42 12.94 2.14
C GLY A 141 5.17 11.62 2.07
N ALA A 142 5.58 11.04 3.20
CA ALA A 142 6.32 9.78 3.24
C ALA A 142 5.46 8.61 2.73
N TYR A 143 6.04 7.78 1.87
CA TYR A 143 5.39 6.60 1.30
C TYR A 143 5.71 5.34 2.10
N PHE A 144 4.72 4.46 2.18
CA PHE A 144 4.80 3.20 2.90
C PHE A 144 4.16 2.09 2.09
N PHE A 145 4.77 0.91 2.14
CA PHE A 145 4.16 -0.33 1.67
C PHE A 145 3.78 -1.18 2.88
N TYR A 146 2.49 -1.48 3.01
CA TYR A 146 2.02 -2.39 4.04
C TYR A 146 1.57 -3.70 3.44
N ARG A 147 1.96 -4.82 4.04
CA ARG A 147 1.28 -6.09 3.78
C ARG A 147 -0.13 -6.04 4.38
N THR A 148 -1.11 -6.59 3.68
CA THR A 148 -2.50 -6.52 4.13
C THR A 148 -3.34 -7.74 3.75
N LYS A 149 -4.53 -7.85 4.36
CA LYS A 149 -5.57 -8.84 4.07
C LYS A 149 -6.78 -8.09 3.53
N LEU A 150 -7.36 -8.53 2.40
CA LEU A 150 -8.51 -7.84 1.79
C LEU A 150 -9.73 -7.78 2.72
N SER A 151 -9.92 -8.80 3.54
CA SER A 151 -10.98 -8.87 4.56
C SER A 151 -10.95 -7.72 5.57
N ASN A 152 -9.79 -7.07 5.72
CA ASN A 152 -9.64 -5.95 6.65
C ASN A 152 -10.06 -4.63 6.01
N TRP A 153 -10.32 -4.58 4.70
CA TRP A 153 -10.62 -3.33 3.99
C TRP A 153 -12.08 -3.22 3.63
N VAL A 154 -12.62 -2.08 4.02
CA VAL A 154 -13.99 -1.69 3.80
C VAL A 154 -14.01 -0.29 3.20
N ILE A 155 -14.88 -0.08 2.22
CA ILE A 155 -15.13 1.22 1.59
C ILE A 155 -16.49 1.72 2.05
#